data_AF-A0A7X3FJF7-F1
#
_entry.id   AF-A0A7X3FJF7-F1
#
_cell.length_a   1.000
_cell.length_b   1.000
_cell.length_c   1.000
_cell.angle_alpha   90.00
_cell.angle_beta   90.00
_cell.angle_gamma   90.00
#
_symmetry.space_group_name_H-M   'P 1'
#
loop_
_entity.id
_entity.type
_entity.pdbx_description
1 polymer ?
#
loop_
_entity_poly.entity_id
_entity_poly.type
_entity_poly.pdbx_seq_one_letter_code
_entity_poly.pdbx_strand_id
1 'polypeptide(L)'
;MDSRLSLFLGNPIFVDDILPIYSPTVNDIAAIGELQYNVFLTLASFNKENILKHLLRISEEDYTSFEDANSYDLLTSAAPILQEITKSLSFFMRETVLFDEENRCFTCSKGSIHRDNYKQVAGCIQEANGIHETEQSNIFKNEKARKMFTKLQKLRAQHKKQESASLHLKDILSILCQADGNGIHIRNVGRLTIYQIYEQFERMNIKEQHSRLLKVWANGYLGKDDKLPEWIVRTKL
;
A
#
# COMPACT_ATOMS: atom_id res chain seq x y z
N MET A 1 20.95 2.22 3.64
CA MET A 1 20.51 3.21 4.67
C MET A 1 19.35 2.60 5.46
N ASP A 2 19.01 3.09 6.65
CA ASP A 2 17.78 2.66 7.33
C ASP A 2 16.56 3.14 6.51
N SER A 3 15.83 2.20 5.92
CA SER A 3 14.67 2.46 5.06
C SER A 3 13.54 3.14 5.83
N ARG A 4 13.33 2.73 7.09
CA ARG A 4 12.32 3.28 7.99
C ARG A 4 12.57 4.76 8.28
N LEU A 5 13.82 5.12 8.61
CA LEU A 5 14.20 6.52 8.82
C LEU A 5 14.04 7.35 7.54
N SER A 6 14.33 6.77 6.37
CA SER A 6 14.08 7.42 5.08
C SER A 6 12.59 7.75 4.90
N LEU A 7 11.71 6.76 5.06
CA LEU A 7 10.26 6.90 4.91
C LEU A 7 9.62 7.83 5.95
N PHE A 8 10.06 7.78 7.22
CA PHE A 8 9.61 8.70 8.27
C PHE A 8 9.91 10.16 7.92
N LEU A 9 11.05 10.43 7.25
CA LEU A 9 11.41 11.76 6.75
C LEU A 9 10.76 12.11 5.40
N GLY A 10 9.99 11.20 4.79
CA GLY A 10 9.36 11.39 3.48
C GLY A 10 10.28 11.19 2.28
N ASN A 11 11.49 10.66 2.51
CA ASN A 11 12.46 10.30 1.48
C ASN A 11 12.13 8.93 0.86
N PRO A 12 12.64 8.63 -0.35
CA PRO A 12 12.42 7.32 -0.98
C PRO A 12 13.23 6.20 -0.31
N ILE A 13 12.80 4.96 -0.56
CA ILE A 13 13.68 3.77 -0.50
C ILE A 13 14.35 3.62 -1.86
N PHE A 14 15.56 3.07 -1.90
CA PHE A 14 16.23 2.71 -3.16
C PHE A 14 16.28 1.19 -3.31
N VAL A 15 15.77 0.69 -4.43
CA VAL A 15 16.02 -0.69 -4.88
C VAL A 15 17.37 -0.70 -5.61
N ASP A 16 18.24 -1.62 -5.21
CA ASP A 16 19.61 -1.79 -5.72
C ASP A 16 20.44 -0.50 -5.70
N ASP A 17 20.23 0.34 -4.68
CA ASP A 17 20.79 1.70 -4.48
C ASP A 17 20.53 2.69 -5.65
N ILE A 18 19.69 2.34 -6.62
CA ILE A 18 19.51 3.04 -7.90
C ILE A 18 18.07 3.52 -8.12
N LEU A 19 17.08 2.63 -7.93
CA LEU A 19 15.68 2.90 -8.29
C LEU A 19 14.89 3.49 -7.11
N PRO A 20 14.43 4.76 -7.17
CA PRO A 20 13.74 5.38 -6.05
C PRO A 20 12.26 4.98 -5.99
N ILE A 21 11.83 4.52 -4.82
CA ILE A 21 10.43 4.22 -4.50
C ILE A 21 9.94 5.21 -3.44
N TYR A 22 8.93 6.00 -3.78
CA TYR A 22 8.37 7.03 -2.91
C TYR A 22 7.06 6.58 -2.27
N SER A 23 6.92 6.93 -0.99
CA SER A 23 5.62 6.99 -0.33
C SER A 23 4.83 8.19 -0.90
N PRO A 24 3.63 8.00 -1.50
CA PRO A 24 2.81 9.08 -2.01
C PRO A 24 2.27 9.94 -0.86
N THR A 25 2.08 11.24 -1.12
CA THR A 25 1.42 12.14 -0.17
C THR A 25 -0.08 11.96 -0.17
N VAL A 26 -0.74 12.40 0.90
CA VAL A 26 -2.20 12.51 0.97
C VAL A 26 -2.76 13.36 -0.19
N ASN A 27 -2.03 14.41 -0.62
CA ASN A 27 -2.37 15.19 -1.82
C ASN A 27 -2.21 14.39 -3.12
N ASP A 28 -1.15 13.58 -3.27
CA ASP A 28 -0.95 12.71 -4.44
C ASP A 28 -2.10 11.69 -4.55
N ILE A 29 -2.50 11.09 -3.42
CA ILE A 29 -3.65 10.18 -3.33
C ILE A 29 -4.96 10.91 -3.61
N ALA A 30 -5.16 12.14 -3.10
CA ALA A 30 -6.36 12.92 -3.34
C ALA A 30 -6.52 13.33 -4.83
N ALA A 31 -5.42 13.53 -5.55
CA ALA A 31 -5.43 13.88 -6.97
C ALA A 31 -5.91 12.72 -7.87
N ILE A 32 -5.62 11.46 -7.51
CA ILE A 32 -6.07 10.27 -8.26
C ILE A 32 -7.31 9.59 -7.65
N GLY A 33 -7.60 9.87 -6.37
CA GLY A 33 -8.58 9.19 -5.54
C GLY A 33 -8.04 7.95 -4.84
N GLU A 34 -8.42 7.76 -3.56
CA GLU A 34 -8.08 6.61 -2.70
C GLU A 34 -8.29 5.25 -3.39
N LEU A 35 -9.35 5.13 -4.19
CA LEU A 35 -9.63 3.95 -5.00
C LEU A 35 -8.59 3.69 -6.10
N GLN A 36 -8.13 4.72 -6.81
CA GLN A 36 -7.10 4.55 -7.83
C GLN A 36 -5.74 4.23 -7.20
N TYR A 37 -5.45 4.82 -6.05
CA TYR A 37 -4.29 4.48 -5.22
C TYR A 37 -4.30 3.00 -4.80
N ASN A 38 -5.42 2.48 -4.31
CA ASN A 38 -5.56 1.06 -3.93
C ASN A 38 -5.43 0.12 -5.15
N VAL A 39 -5.90 0.52 -6.33
CA VAL A 39 -5.68 -0.21 -7.59
C VAL A 39 -4.19 -0.22 -7.97
N PHE A 40 -3.50 0.91 -7.84
CA PHE A 40 -2.05 1.00 -8.05
C PHE A 40 -1.27 0.11 -7.07
N LEU A 41 -1.49 0.20 -5.76
CA LEU A 41 -0.89 -0.72 -4.78
C LEU A 41 -1.06 -2.20 -5.19
N THR A 42 -2.29 -2.58 -5.54
CA THR A 42 -2.61 -3.96 -5.93
C THR A 42 -1.81 -4.41 -7.16
N LEU A 43 -1.70 -3.55 -8.18
CA LEU A 43 -0.96 -3.84 -9.41
C LEU A 43 0.56 -3.86 -9.21
N ALA A 44 1.10 -2.88 -8.46
CA ALA A 44 2.52 -2.78 -8.15
C ALA A 44 3.05 -3.90 -7.24
N SER A 45 2.17 -4.60 -6.51
CA SER A 45 2.56 -5.80 -5.75
C SER A 45 3.04 -6.96 -6.64
N PHE A 46 2.68 -6.96 -7.93
CA PHE A 46 2.82 -8.11 -8.85
C PHE A 46 2.28 -9.44 -8.30
N ASN A 47 1.45 -9.42 -7.26
CA ASN A 47 0.84 -10.63 -6.73
C ASN A 47 -0.29 -11.06 -7.68
N LYS A 48 0.00 -12.08 -8.51
CA LYS A 48 -0.95 -12.62 -9.49
C LYS A 48 -2.24 -13.12 -8.85
N GLU A 49 -2.22 -13.61 -7.62
CA GLU A 49 -3.43 -14.08 -6.94
C GLU A 49 -4.33 -12.89 -6.59
N ASN A 50 -3.78 -11.87 -5.93
CA ASN A 50 -4.50 -10.62 -5.62
C ASN A 50 -5.02 -9.94 -6.89
N ILE A 51 -4.19 -9.83 -7.93
CA ILE A 51 -4.56 -9.16 -9.17
C ILE A 51 -5.61 -9.97 -9.96
N LEU A 52 -5.50 -11.30 -10.05
CA LEU A 52 -6.45 -12.10 -10.81
C LEU A 52 -7.74 -12.40 -10.05
N LYS A 53 -7.68 -12.88 -8.80
CA LYS A 53 -8.87 -13.28 -8.02
C LYS A 53 -9.62 -12.09 -7.41
N HIS A 54 -8.92 -11.07 -6.91
CA HIS A 54 -9.53 -9.98 -6.15
C HIS A 54 -9.79 -8.73 -7.01
N LEU A 55 -8.79 -8.25 -7.76
CA LEU A 55 -8.96 -7.09 -8.64
C LEU A 55 -9.73 -7.47 -9.91
N LEU A 56 -9.19 -8.35 -10.75
CA LEU A 56 -9.81 -8.74 -12.02
C LEU A 56 -10.98 -9.71 -11.87
N ARG A 57 -11.17 -10.31 -10.68
CA ARG A 57 -12.31 -11.18 -10.36
C ARG A 57 -12.41 -12.35 -11.35
N ILE A 58 -11.33 -13.12 -11.47
CA ILE A 58 -11.30 -14.43 -12.13
C ILE A 58 -11.87 -15.49 -11.15
N SER A 59 -12.24 -16.67 -11.64
CA SER A 59 -12.67 -17.81 -10.81
C SER A 59 -11.52 -18.74 -10.47
N GLU A 60 -11.60 -19.46 -9.35
CA GLU A 60 -10.61 -20.49 -8.99
C GLU A 60 -10.36 -21.48 -10.13
N GLU A 61 -11.43 -21.95 -10.77
CA GLU A 61 -11.42 -22.81 -11.96
C GLU A 61 -10.50 -22.27 -13.07
N ASP A 62 -10.56 -20.97 -13.36
CA ASP A 62 -9.71 -20.32 -14.37
C ASP A 62 -8.31 -19.98 -13.84
N TYR A 63 -8.17 -19.81 -12.53
CA TYR A 63 -6.89 -19.49 -11.89
C TYR A 63 -5.93 -20.67 -11.89
N THR A 64 -6.42 -21.92 -11.78
CA THR A 64 -5.58 -23.14 -11.86
C THR A 64 -4.71 -23.17 -13.13
N SER A 65 -5.23 -22.67 -14.26
CA SER A 65 -4.49 -22.55 -15.54
C SER A 65 -3.30 -21.57 -15.50
N PHE A 66 -3.14 -20.83 -14.40
CA PHE A 66 -2.09 -19.84 -14.16
C PHE A 66 -1.31 -20.09 -12.86
N GLU A 67 -1.56 -21.21 -12.18
CA GLU A 67 -1.05 -21.48 -10.83
C GLU A 67 0.48 -21.70 -10.79
N ASP A 68 1.05 -22.35 -11.82
CA ASP A 68 2.51 -22.47 -11.99
C ASP A 68 3.17 -21.26 -12.69
N ALA A 69 2.39 -20.40 -13.34
CA ALA A 69 2.92 -19.30 -14.15
C ALA A 69 3.63 -18.23 -13.29
N ASN A 70 4.81 -17.75 -13.70
CA ASN A 70 5.48 -16.64 -13.01
C ASN A 70 4.61 -15.36 -13.12
N SER A 71 4.38 -14.70 -11.99
CA SER A 71 3.53 -13.51 -11.92
C SER A 71 3.96 -12.40 -12.87
N TYR A 72 5.27 -12.15 -13.02
CA TYR A 72 5.78 -11.10 -13.90
C TYR A 72 5.51 -11.42 -15.37
N ASP A 73 5.85 -12.63 -15.81
CA ASP A 73 5.64 -13.08 -17.19
C ASP A 73 4.16 -13.03 -17.57
N LEU A 74 3.28 -13.47 -16.65
CA LEU A 74 1.84 -13.48 -16.82
C LEU A 74 1.23 -12.07 -16.87
N LEU A 75 1.58 -11.20 -15.92
CA LEU A 75 0.99 -9.86 -15.80
C LEU A 75 1.48 -8.91 -16.91
N THR A 76 2.72 -9.08 -17.39
CA THR A 76 3.25 -8.34 -18.55
C THR A 76 2.70 -8.84 -19.89
N SER A 77 2.25 -10.10 -19.99
CA SER A 77 1.71 -10.64 -21.25
C SER A 77 0.41 -9.97 -21.74
N ALA A 78 -0.32 -9.29 -20.85
CA ALA A 78 -1.63 -8.71 -21.13
C ALA A 78 -1.55 -7.17 -21.18
N ALA A 79 -1.47 -6.61 -22.38
CA ALA A 79 -1.32 -5.16 -22.60
C ALA A 79 -2.23 -4.23 -21.74
N PRO A 80 -3.51 -4.54 -21.45
CA PRO A 80 -4.34 -3.70 -20.56
C PRO A 80 -3.91 -3.73 -19.08
N ILE A 81 -3.33 -4.84 -18.61
CA ILE A 81 -2.78 -4.98 -17.26
C ILE A 81 -1.43 -4.27 -17.22
N LEU A 82 -0.57 -4.56 -18.19
CA LEU A 82 0.74 -3.95 -18.39
C LEU A 82 0.65 -2.41 -18.32
N GLN A 83 -0.25 -1.79 -19.09
CA GLN A 83 -0.43 -0.34 -19.11
C GLN A 83 -0.84 0.28 -17.76
N GLU A 84 -1.63 -0.41 -16.93
CA GLU A 84 -1.97 0.09 -15.59
C GLU A 84 -0.86 -0.20 -14.57
N ILE A 85 -0.07 -1.26 -14.74
CA ILE A 85 1.19 -1.48 -13.98
C ILE A 85 2.20 -0.37 -14.31
N THR A 86 2.43 -0.04 -15.59
CA THR A 86 3.32 1.07 -15.99
C THR A 86 2.93 2.40 -15.34
N LYS A 87 1.62 2.72 -15.30
CA LYS A 87 1.11 3.92 -14.60
C LYS A 87 1.32 3.84 -13.09
N SER A 88 1.12 2.66 -12.50
CA SER A 88 1.32 2.43 -11.07
C SER A 88 2.79 2.61 -10.67
N LEU A 89 3.72 2.04 -11.43
CA LEU A 89 5.16 2.22 -11.22
C LEU A 89 5.56 3.69 -11.39
N SER A 90 5.03 4.35 -12.43
CA SER A 90 5.25 5.80 -12.64
C SER A 90 4.79 6.65 -11.44
N PHE A 91 3.66 6.29 -10.82
CA PHE A 91 3.14 6.97 -9.63
C PHE A 91 4.05 6.79 -8.40
N PHE A 92 4.50 5.56 -8.11
CA PHE A 92 5.38 5.30 -6.96
C PHE A 92 6.84 5.74 -7.18
N MET A 93 7.33 5.78 -8.41
CA MET A 93 8.69 6.26 -8.74
C MET A 93 8.76 7.77 -8.98
N ARG A 94 7.60 8.44 -9.12
CA ARG A 94 7.47 9.88 -9.46
C ARG A 94 8.19 10.29 -10.75
N GLU A 95 8.35 9.35 -11.69
CA GLU A 95 8.93 9.57 -13.01
C GLU A 95 8.16 8.76 -14.07
N THR A 96 8.35 9.08 -15.36
CA THR A 96 7.70 8.33 -16.45
C THR A 96 8.39 6.98 -16.62
N VAL A 97 7.71 5.91 -16.20
CA VAL A 97 8.11 4.53 -16.50
C VAL A 97 7.54 4.15 -17.86
N LEU A 98 8.33 3.46 -18.68
CA LEU A 98 7.91 2.85 -19.94
C LEU A 98 8.04 1.32 -19.84
N PHE A 99 7.52 0.59 -20.83
CA PHE A 99 7.82 -0.83 -21.00
C PHE A 99 8.53 -1.05 -22.33
N ASP A 100 9.64 -1.77 -22.26
CA ASP A 100 10.42 -2.25 -23.38
C ASP A 100 9.91 -3.67 -23.73
N GLU A 101 9.25 -3.80 -24.89
CA GLU A 101 8.70 -5.08 -25.37
C GLU A 101 9.80 -6.03 -25.88
N GLU A 102 10.97 -5.53 -26.28
CA GLU A 102 12.10 -6.33 -26.78
C GLU A 102 12.86 -6.97 -25.62
N ASN A 103 13.21 -6.17 -24.60
CA ASN A 103 13.87 -6.65 -23.38
C ASN A 103 12.88 -7.15 -22.31
N ARG A 104 11.57 -7.03 -22.54
CA ARG A 104 10.46 -7.39 -21.63
C ARG A 104 10.62 -6.81 -20.21
N CYS A 105 11.10 -5.57 -20.11
CA CYS A 105 11.38 -4.88 -18.86
C CYS A 105 10.71 -3.50 -18.79
N PHE A 106 10.37 -3.05 -17.59
CA PHE A 106 10.00 -1.65 -17.38
C PHE A 106 11.27 -0.80 -17.30
N THR A 107 11.30 0.35 -17.97
CA THR A 107 12.47 1.24 -18.02
C THR A 107 12.13 2.62 -17.45
N CYS A 108 13.09 3.23 -16.76
CA CYS A 108 13.01 4.57 -16.18
C CYS A 108 14.36 5.30 -16.34
N SER A 109 14.48 6.54 -15.85
CA SER A 109 15.70 7.34 -16.01
C SER A 109 16.95 6.78 -15.29
N LYS A 110 16.76 5.89 -14.32
CA LYS A 110 17.82 5.36 -13.45
C LYS A 110 18.15 3.89 -13.64
N GLY A 111 17.23 3.09 -14.18
CA GLY A 111 17.42 1.65 -14.37
C GLY A 111 16.16 0.94 -14.87
N SER A 112 16.07 -0.37 -14.64
CA SER A 112 14.97 -1.20 -15.14
C SER A 112 14.41 -2.17 -14.10
N ILE A 113 13.14 -2.52 -14.28
CA ILE A 113 12.41 -3.51 -13.48
C ILE A 113 12.11 -4.69 -14.40
N HIS A 114 12.67 -5.85 -14.07
CA HIS A 114 12.60 -7.07 -14.86
C HIS A 114 12.15 -8.25 -14.00
N ARG A 115 12.09 -9.42 -14.63
CA ARG A 115 11.60 -10.69 -14.09
C ARG A 115 12.24 -11.14 -12.77
N ASP A 116 13.41 -10.60 -12.43
CA ASP A 116 14.23 -11.08 -11.33
C ASP A 116 14.23 -10.10 -10.13
N ASN A 117 14.15 -8.78 -10.38
CA ASN A 117 14.09 -7.75 -9.33
C ASN A 117 12.66 -7.23 -9.01
N TYR A 118 11.63 -7.55 -9.81
CA TYR A 118 10.26 -7.03 -9.58
C TYR A 118 9.70 -7.32 -8.19
N LYS A 119 10.09 -8.43 -7.54
CA LYS A 119 9.65 -8.78 -6.18
C LYS A 119 10.22 -7.83 -5.13
N GLN A 120 11.46 -7.40 -5.31
CA GLN A 120 12.13 -6.43 -4.43
C GLN A 120 11.50 -5.04 -4.60
N VAL A 121 11.17 -4.65 -5.84
CA VAL A 121 10.40 -3.44 -6.15
C VAL A 121 9.01 -3.49 -5.51
N ALA A 122 8.28 -4.59 -5.65
CA ALA A 122 6.98 -4.79 -5.00
C ALA A 122 7.08 -4.66 -3.47
N GLY A 123 8.07 -5.32 -2.85
CA GLY A 123 8.35 -5.24 -1.42
C GLY A 123 8.65 -3.82 -0.94
N CYS A 124 9.53 -3.09 -1.62
CA CYS A 124 9.82 -1.70 -1.28
C CYS A 124 8.62 -0.77 -1.52
N ILE A 125 7.73 -1.06 -2.47
CA ILE A 125 6.46 -0.34 -2.63
C ILE A 125 5.50 -0.66 -1.46
N GLN A 126 5.40 -1.92 -1.01
CA GLN A 126 4.60 -2.28 0.16
C GLN A 126 5.13 -1.58 1.43
N GLU A 127 6.44 -1.65 1.68
CA GLU A 127 7.13 -0.97 2.78
C GLU A 127 6.91 0.54 2.74
N ALA A 128 7.12 1.19 1.57
CA ALA A 128 6.89 2.61 1.38
C ALA A 128 5.43 3.04 1.56
N ASN A 129 4.47 2.12 1.62
CA ASN A 129 3.06 2.40 1.87
C ASN A 129 2.58 1.84 3.23
N GLY A 130 3.49 1.40 4.10
CA GLY A 130 3.18 0.90 5.46
C GLY A 130 2.49 -0.47 5.48
N ILE A 131 2.61 -1.25 4.41
CA ILE A 131 1.98 -2.56 4.27
C ILE A 131 2.97 -3.64 4.74
N HIS A 132 2.74 -4.13 5.95
CA HIS A 132 3.40 -5.33 6.49
C HIS A 132 2.53 -6.57 6.23
N GLU A 133 3.15 -7.72 5.93
CA GLU A 133 2.39 -8.93 5.54
C GLU A 133 1.44 -9.42 6.64
N THR A 134 0.14 -9.26 6.39
CA THR A 134 -1.00 -9.81 7.16
C THR A 134 -2.16 -10.09 6.20
N GLU A 135 -3.12 -10.94 6.62
CA GLU A 135 -3.79 -11.88 5.71
C GLU A 135 -5.05 -11.35 4.93
N GLN A 136 -5.56 -12.21 4.03
CA GLN A 136 -6.32 -11.94 2.80
C GLN A 136 -7.80 -11.50 2.88
N SER A 137 -8.33 -10.94 1.77
CA SER A 137 -9.52 -11.42 0.96
C SER A 137 -10.15 -10.25 0.12
N ASN A 138 -11.22 -10.27 -0.73
CA ASN A 138 -12.23 -11.18 -1.37
C ASN A 138 -12.85 -10.39 -2.59
N ILE A 139 -13.54 -10.86 -3.66
CA ILE A 139 -13.64 -12.12 -4.45
C ILE A 139 -14.55 -11.91 -5.72
N PHE A 140 -14.46 -12.77 -6.77
CA PHE A 140 -15.43 -13.12 -7.87
C PHE A 140 -16.22 -12.05 -8.70
N LYS A 141 -16.65 -12.30 -9.96
CA LYS A 141 -16.37 -13.39 -10.93
C LYS A 141 -16.19 -12.84 -12.38
N ASN A 142 -15.94 -13.77 -13.32
CA ASN A 142 -15.47 -13.68 -14.74
C ASN A 142 -16.10 -12.61 -15.68
N GLU A 143 -15.77 -12.42 -16.97
CA GLU A 143 -14.84 -12.98 -18.00
C GLU A 143 -14.74 -11.91 -19.11
N LYS A 144 -13.79 -11.84 -20.07
CA LYS A 144 -12.32 -11.84 -20.08
C LYS A 144 -11.81 -10.57 -20.83
N ALA A 145 -11.42 -10.61 -22.12
CA ALA A 145 -10.58 -9.57 -22.76
C ALA A 145 -11.17 -8.15 -22.97
N ARG A 146 -12.17 -7.94 -23.85
CA ARG A 146 -12.88 -6.62 -23.99
C ARG A 146 -13.58 -6.21 -22.67
N LYS A 147 -13.75 -7.19 -21.77
CA LYS A 147 -14.21 -7.01 -20.40
C LYS A 147 -13.11 -6.68 -19.39
N MET A 148 -11.80 -6.79 -19.67
CA MET A 148 -10.73 -6.30 -18.78
C MET A 148 -10.77 -4.78 -18.69
N PHE A 149 -10.76 -4.09 -19.85
CA PHE A 149 -10.84 -2.63 -19.91
C PHE A 149 -12.13 -2.10 -19.25
N THR A 150 -13.28 -2.74 -19.51
CA THR A 150 -14.55 -2.34 -18.88
C THR A 150 -14.73 -2.85 -17.45
N LYS A 151 -13.99 -3.88 -16.99
CA LYS A 151 -13.87 -4.22 -15.56
C LYS A 151 -13.03 -3.17 -14.84
N LEU A 152 -11.88 -2.75 -15.36
CA LEU A 152 -11.07 -1.66 -14.77
C LEU A 152 -11.90 -0.38 -14.56
N GLN A 153 -12.72 0.02 -15.54
CA GLN A 153 -13.69 1.11 -15.33
C GLN A 153 -14.81 0.76 -14.33
N LYS A 154 -15.36 -0.46 -14.34
CA LYS A 154 -16.45 -0.83 -13.42
C LYS A 154 -15.99 -1.05 -11.98
N LEU A 155 -14.74 -1.44 -11.73
CA LEU A 155 -14.13 -1.54 -10.41
C LEU A 155 -14.00 -0.14 -9.78
N ARG A 156 -13.55 0.85 -10.57
CA ARG A 156 -13.62 2.29 -10.22
C ARG A 156 -15.04 2.77 -9.84
N ALA A 157 -16.09 2.04 -10.23
CA ALA A 157 -17.49 2.33 -9.88
C ALA A 157 -18.11 1.38 -8.84
N GLN A 158 -17.51 0.21 -8.56
CA GLN A 158 -18.04 -0.82 -7.66
C GLN A 158 -17.46 -0.75 -6.24
N HIS A 159 -16.20 -0.34 -6.07
CA HIS A 159 -15.65 -0.10 -4.73
C HIS A 159 -16.39 1.03 -3.97
N LYS A 160 -17.11 1.90 -4.69
CA LYS A 160 -18.11 2.85 -4.12
C LYS A 160 -19.30 2.19 -3.39
N LYS A 161 -19.34 0.85 -3.27
CA LYS A 161 -20.42 0.09 -2.63
C LYS A 161 -19.95 -1.01 -1.66
N GLN A 162 -18.65 -1.11 -1.38
CA GLN A 162 -18.10 -2.03 -0.37
C GLN A 162 -17.49 -1.22 0.78
N GLU A 163 -18.34 -0.49 1.50
CA GLU A 163 -18.01 0.16 2.77
C GLU A 163 -18.45 -0.77 3.90
N SER A 164 -17.49 -1.37 4.62
CA SER A 164 -17.78 -2.28 5.75
C SER A 164 -16.67 -2.28 6.79
N ALA A 165 -16.94 -1.64 7.94
CA ALA A 165 -16.21 -1.72 9.21
C ALA A 165 -14.72 -1.31 9.27
N SER A 166 -13.99 -1.20 8.15
CA SER A 166 -12.63 -0.64 8.09
C SER A 166 -12.65 0.89 8.12
N LEU A 167 -11.70 1.51 8.84
CA LEU A 167 -11.46 2.95 8.75
C LEU A 167 -10.95 3.32 7.35
N HIS A 168 -11.59 4.28 6.68
CA HIS A 168 -11.09 4.82 5.42
C HIS A 168 -9.93 5.79 5.67
N LEU A 169 -9.16 6.11 4.62
CA LEU A 169 -8.07 7.09 4.74
C LEU A 169 -8.58 8.42 5.32
N LYS A 170 -9.75 8.88 4.87
CA LYS A 170 -10.41 10.09 5.42
C LYS A 170 -10.61 10.03 6.94
N ASP A 171 -10.97 8.88 7.49
CA ASP A 171 -11.27 8.75 8.92
C ASP A 171 -9.97 8.80 9.74
N ILE A 172 -8.92 8.10 9.28
CA ILE A 172 -7.57 8.16 9.86
C ILE A 172 -7.05 9.61 9.85
N LEU A 173 -7.19 10.32 8.72
CA LEU A 173 -6.82 11.73 8.60
C LEU A 173 -7.63 12.62 9.55
N SER A 174 -8.93 12.36 9.72
CA SER A 174 -9.80 13.12 10.62
C SER A 174 -9.43 12.92 12.09
N ILE A 175 -9.10 11.69 12.50
CA ILE A 175 -8.64 11.39 13.87
C ILE A 175 -7.29 12.08 14.11
N LEU A 176 -6.33 11.94 13.19
CA LEU A 176 -5.03 12.59 13.31
C LEU A 176 -5.11 14.13 13.37
N CYS A 177 -6.02 14.75 12.61
CA CYS A 177 -6.22 16.21 12.65
C CYS A 177 -6.92 16.71 13.92
N GLN A 178 -7.47 15.82 14.74
CA GLN A 178 -8.18 16.12 15.98
C GLN A 178 -7.39 15.70 17.24
N ALA A 179 -6.31 14.95 17.09
CA ALA A 179 -5.54 14.39 18.20
C ALA A 179 -4.55 15.39 18.82
N ASP A 180 -4.66 15.59 20.14
CA ASP A 180 -3.88 16.61 20.85
C ASP A 180 -2.35 16.38 20.82
N GLY A 181 -1.63 17.43 20.42
CA GLY A 181 -0.18 17.53 20.56
C GLY A 181 0.66 16.82 19.50
N ASN A 182 0.10 16.46 18.34
CA ASN A 182 0.88 15.92 17.20
C ASN A 182 1.27 17.00 16.15
N GLY A 183 0.62 18.17 16.16
CA GLY A 183 0.82 19.25 15.16
C GLY A 183 0.18 18.99 13.78
N ILE A 184 -0.47 17.85 13.60
CA ILE A 184 -1.17 17.47 12.36
C ILE A 184 -2.55 18.13 12.38
N HIS A 185 -2.90 18.79 11.28
CA HIS A 185 -4.20 19.45 11.11
C HIS A 185 -4.52 19.60 9.62
N ILE A 186 -5.78 19.94 9.30
CA ILE A 186 -6.31 19.92 7.93
C ILE A 186 -5.48 20.73 6.89
N ARG A 187 -4.71 21.74 7.34
CA ARG A 187 -3.86 22.58 6.47
C ARG A 187 -2.48 21.98 6.15
N ASN A 188 -1.97 21.02 6.94
CA ASN A 188 -0.67 20.39 6.69
C ASN A 188 -0.75 18.89 6.39
N VAL A 189 -1.81 18.20 6.79
CA VAL A 189 -1.96 16.74 6.63
C VAL A 189 -1.83 16.27 5.17
N GLY A 190 -2.30 17.08 4.21
CA GLY A 190 -2.15 16.83 2.77
C GLY A 190 -0.71 16.65 2.29
N ARG A 191 0.27 17.20 3.01
CA ARG A 191 1.70 17.18 2.68
C ARG A 191 2.44 15.97 3.25
N LEU A 192 1.81 15.20 4.14
CA LEU A 192 2.41 14.01 4.74
C LEU A 192 2.31 12.83 3.77
N THR A 193 3.29 11.94 3.81
CA THR A 193 3.26 10.67 3.09
C THR A 193 2.29 9.69 3.74
N ILE A 194 1.75 8.74 2.99
CA ILE A 194 0.85 7.72 3.54
C ILE A 194 1.54 6.86 4.61
N TYR A 195 2.85 6.62 4.47
CA TYR A 195 3.69 6.02 5.52
C TYR A 195 3.68 6.86 6.81
N GLN A 196 3.94 8.17 6.71
CA GLN A 196 3.89 9.08 7.86
C GLN A 196 2.49 9.12 8.50
N ILE A 197 1.41 9.01 7.72
CA ILE A 197 0.04 8.92 8.23
C ILE A 197 -0.17 7.64 9.05
N TYR A 198 0.20 6.47 8.52
CA TYR A 198 0.02 5.21 9.24
C TYR A 198 0.93 5.11 10.49
N GLU A 199 2.20 5.51 10.40
CA GLU A 199 3.09 5.49 11.58
C GLU A 199 2.61 6.47 12.67
N GLN A 200 2.15 7.68 12.32
CA GLN A 200 1.58 8.61 13.32
C GLN A 200 0.26 8.09 13.91
N PHE A 201 -0.56 7.39 13.13
CA PHE A 201 -1.79 6.77 13.61
C PHE A 201 -1.51 5.62 14.59
N GLU A 202 -0.54 4.74 14.32
CA GLU A 202 -0.12 3.72 15.28
C GLU A 202 0.46 4.34 16.56
N ARG A 203 1.39 5.29 16.44
CA ARG A 203 2.00 5.98 17.59
C ARG A 203 0.95 6.69 18.46
N MET A 204 -0.09 7.26 17.84
CA MET A 204 -1.24 7.84 18.54
C MET A 204 -2.09 6.79 19.26
N ASN A 205 -2.41 5.66 18.60
CA ASN A 205 -3.15 4.55 19.22
C ASN A 205 -2.38 3.97 20.42
N ILE A 206 -1.07 3.82 20.32
CA ILE A 206 -0.17 3.41 21.41
C ILE A 206 -0.20 4.43 22.56
N LYS A 207 -0.06 5.74 22.27
CA LYS A 207 -0.17 6.84 23.25
C LYS A 207 -1.52 6.82 23.99
N GLU A 208 -2.62 6.56 23.28
CA GLU A 208 -3.94 6.44 23.89
C GLU A 208 -4.08 5.21 24.79
N GLN A 209 -3.60 4.04 24.34
CA GLN A 209 -3.60 2.82 25.15
C GLN A 209 -2.79 3.01 26.45
N HIS A 210 -1.60 3.63 26.38
CA HIS A 210 -0.83 4.01 27.56
C HIS A 210 -1.61 4.97 28.48
N SER A 211 -2.23 6.03 27.93
CA SER A 211 -3.02 7.00 28.71
C SER A 211 -4.21 6.36 29.43
N ARG A 212 -4.84 5.35 28.83
CA ARG A 212 -5.92 4.55 29.44
C ARG A 212 -5.36 3.64 30.54
N LEU A 213 -4.29 2.89 30.27
CA LEU A 213 -3.64 1.98 31.23
C LEU A 213 -3.11 2.72 32.48
N LEU A 214 -2.44 3.87 32.29
CA LEU A 214 -1.90 4.67 33.40
C LEU A 214 -2.99 5.17 34.35
N LYS A 215 -4.20 5.48 33.85
CA LYS A 215 -5.34 5.86 34.69
C LYS A 215 -5.89 4.69 35.49
N VAL A 216 -5.94 3.48 34.91
CA VAL A 216 -6.33 2.25 35.62
C VAL A 216 -5.30 1.91 36.71
N TRP A 217 -4.00 2.06 36.41
CA TRP A 217 -2.91 1.83 37.36
C TRP A 217 -2.91 2.85 38.52
N ALA A 218 -3.04 4.14 38.22
CA ALA A 218 -3.10 5.21 39.23
C ALA A 218 -4.31 5.08 40.17
N ASN A 219 -5.40 4.47 39.69
CA ASN A 219 -6.60 4.17 40.48
C ASN A 219 -6.48 2.85 41.29
N GLY A 220 -5.33 2.15 41.25
CA GLY A 220 -5.05 0.97 42.07
C GLY A 220 -5.65 -0.35 41.58
N TYR A 221 -6.15 -0.42 40.34
CA TYR A 221 -6.77 -1.62 39.77
C TYR A 221 -5.80 -2.61 39.08
N LEU A 222 -4.50 -2.32 39.12
CA LEU A 222 -3.42 -3.20 38.65
C LEU A 222 -2.57 -3.64 39.85
N GLY A 223 -2.12 -4.90 39.84
CA GLY A 223 -1.35 -5.51 40.92
C GLY A 223 0.07 -4.95 41.04
N LYS A 224 0.69 -5.13 42.21
CA LYS A 224 2.09 -4.71 42.44
C LYS A 224 3.10 -5.47 41.57
N ASP A 225 2.73 -6.64 41.09
CA ASP A 225 3.57 -7.54 40.27
C ASP A 225 3.31 -7.38 38.76
N ASP A 226 2.31 -6.57 38.35
CA ASP A 226 1.99 -6.31 36.95
C ASP A 226 3.07 -5.42 36.31
N LYS A 227 4.07 -6.06 35.69
CA LYS A 227 5.09 -5.38 34.89
C LYS A 227 4.44 -4.65 33.72
N LEU A 228 4.82 -3.38 33.52
CA LEU A 228 4.54 -2.63 32.31
C LEU A 228 5.00 -3.46 31.08
N PRO A 229 4.09 -3.91 30.19
CA PRO A 229 4.45 -4.82 29.11
C PRO A 229 5.42 -4.19 28.11
N GLU A 230 6.29 -5.02 27.53
CA GLU A 230 7.54 -4.62 26.86
C GLU A 230 7.39 -3.65 25.68
N TRP A 231 6.20 -3.62 25.05
CA TRP A 231 5.86 -2.66 23.98
C TRP A 231 5.70 -1.21 24.46
N ILE A 232 5.67 -0.96 25.78
CA ILE A 232 5.81 0.37 26.39
C ILE A 232 7.25 0.91 26.22
N VAL A 233 8.23 0.02 26.02
CA VAL A 233 9.66 0.36 25.87
C VAL A 233 10.12 0.28 24.41
N ARG A 234 9.45 -0.50 23.55
CA ARG A 234 9.80 -0.67 22.12
C ARG A 234 8.56 -0.77 21.22
N THR A 235 8.51 0.06 20.19
CA THR A 235 7.53 -0.05 19.07
C THR A 235 7.77 -1.34 18.26
N LYS A 236 6.74 -1.83 17.55
CA LYS A 236 6.83 -3.04 16.70
C LYS A 236 7.07 -2.79 15.21
N LEU A 237 6.75 -1.58 14.72
CA LEU A 237 7.41 -0.96 13.57
C LEU A 237 8.89 -0.72 13.88
#